data_AF-A0A859DSJ7-F1
#
_entry.id   AF-A0A859DSJ7-F1
#
_cell.length_a   1.000
_cell.length_b   1.000
_cell.length_c   1.000
_cell.angle_alpha   90.00
_cell.angle_beta   90.00
_cell.angle_gamma   90.00
#
_symmetry.space_group_name_H-M   'P 1'
#
loop_
_entity.id
_entity.type
_entity.pdbx_description
1 polymer ?
#
loop_
_entity_poly.entity_id
_entity_poly.type
_entity_poly.pdbx_seq_one_letter_code
_entity_poly.pdbx_strand_id
1 'polypeptide(L)' 'MDNWKWGQEYLQEAEVLKKHLLPVRKALKSRTLGVEESQKFAQRESMLYQMYLECRATGRHLQESRP' A
#
# COMPACT_ATOMS: atom_id res chain seq x y z
N MET A 1 7.10 7.56 -24.13
CA MET A 1 6.53 7.32 -22.79
C MET A 1 6.60 5.82 -22.56
N ASP A 2 7.34 5.35 -21.57
CA ASP A 2 7.58 3.92 -21.34
C ASP A 2 6.61 3.39 -20.28
N ASN A 3 5.45 2.91 -20.74
CA ASN A 3 4.40 2.38 -19.88
C ASN A 3 4.92 1.20 -19.05
N TRP A 4 5.81 0.38 -19.60
CA TRP A 4 6.35 -0.77 -18.87
C TRP A 4 7.24 -0.31 -17.71
N LYS A 5 8.12 0.66 -17.94
CA LYS A 5 8.97 1.25 -16.90
C LYS A 5 8.14 1.90 -15.79
N TRP A 6 7.13 2.69 -16.15
CA TRP A 6 6.22 3.28 -15.17
C TRP A 6 5.42 2.22 -14.41
N GLY A 7 4.98 1.17 -15.11
CA GLY A 7 4.32 0.04 -14.46
C GLY A 7 5.21 -0.60 -13.40
N GLN A 8 6.50 -0.77 -13.69
CA GLN A 8 7.48 -1.28 -12.74
C GLN A 8 7.67 -0.35 -11.53
N GLU A 9 7.73 0.96 -11.75
CA GLU A 9 7.86 1.97 -10.67
C GLU A 9 6.64 1.91 -9.72
N TYR A 10 5.42 1.85 -10.27
CA TYR A 10 4.20 1.69 -9.46
C TYR A 10 4.18 0.37 -8.67
N LEU A 11 4.65 -0.73 -9.26
CA LEU A 11 4.72 -2.01 -8.56
C LEU A 11 5.77 -2.01 -7.44
N GLN A 12 6.89 -1.31 -7.64
CA GLN A 12 7.89 -1.12 -6.59
C GLN A 12 7.32 -0.32 -5.42
N GLU A 13 6.60 0.78 -5.71
CA GLU A 13 5.95 1.59 -4.69
C GLU A 13 4.89 0.78 -3.92
N ALA A 14 4.12 -0.07 -4.61
CA ALA A 14 3.17 -0.98 -3.96
C ALA A 14 3.88 -1.92 -2.95
N GLU A 15 5.04 -2.48 -3.29
CA GLU A 15 5.79 -3.32 -2.35
C GLU A 15 6.37 -2.53 -1.17
N VAL A 16 6.75 -1.26 -1.36
CA VAL A 16 7.16 -0.36 -0.28
C VAL A 16 5.98 -0.10 0.68
N LEU A 17 4.81 0.27 0.15
CA LEU A 17 3.59 0.48 0.92
C LEU A 17 3.18 -0.78 1.71
N LYS A 18 3.28 -1.95 1.08
CA LYS A 18 3.03 -3.24 1.73
C LYS A 18 3.99 -3.50 2.91
N LYS A 19 5.28 -3.14 2.78
CA LYS A 19 6.24 -3.23 3.89
C LYS A 19 5.87 -2.29 5.04
N HIS A 20 5.41 -1.06 4.74
CA HIS A 20 4.96 -0.11 5.75
C HIS A 20 3.63 -0.50 6.42
N LEU A 21 2.76 -1.25 5.74
CA LEU A 21 1.53 -1.79 6.32
C LEU A 21 1.78 -2.84 7.40
N LEU A 22 2.85 -3.64 7.28
CA LEU A 22 3.15 -4.71 8.24
C LEU A 22 3.26 -4.23 9.70
N PRO A 23 4.09 -3.22 10.04
CA PRO A 23 4.19 -2.73 11.40
C PRO A 23 2.87 -2.09 11.88
N VAL A 24 2.11 -1.42 11.01
CA VAL A 24 0.81 -0.84 11.35
C VAL A 24 -0.21 -1.93 11.72
N ARG A 25 -0.31 -2.99 10.91
CA ARG A 25 -1.16 -4.15 11.20
C ARG A 25 -0.72 -4.89 12.45
N LYS A 26 0.59 -4.96 12.72
CA LYS A 26 1.12 -5.55 13.94
C LYS A 26 0.73 -4.72 15.17
N ALA A 27 0.82 -3.39 15.08
CA ALA A 27 0.41 -2.48 16.14
C ALA A 27 -1.08 -2.63 16.46
N LEU A 28 -1.95 -2.66 15.45
CA LEU A 28 -3.40 -2.85 15.62
C LEU A 28 -3.80 -4.16 16.30
N LYS A 29 -2.98 -5.22 16.16
CA LYS A 29 -3.19 -6.49 16.85
C LYS A 29 -2.71 -6.48 18.31
N SER A 30 -1.96 -5.45 18.72
CA SER A 30 -1.50 -5.32 20.09
C SER A 30 -2.66 -4.99 21.01
N ARG A 31 -2.78 -5.71 22.13
CA ARG A 31 -3.81 -5.46 23.16
C ARG A 31 -3.49 -4.25 24.06
N THR A 32 -2.41 -3.54 23.77
CA THR A 32 -1.89 -2.43 24.59
C THR A 32 -2.30 -1.05 24.10
N LEU A 33 -2.91 -0.95 22.92
CA LEU A 33 -3.29 0.35 22.35
C LEU A 33 -4.53 0.90 23.04
N GLY A 34 -4.51 2.20 23.35
CA GLY A 34 -5.71 2.93 23.72
C GLY A 34 -6.69 3.07 22.54
N VAL A 35 -7.92 3.53 22.82
CA VAL A 35 -8.96 3.73 21.80
C VAL A 35 -8.51 4.73 20.73
N GLU A 36 -7.96 5.87 21.14
CA GLU A 36 -7.50 6.93 20.22
C GLU A 36 -6.32 6.47 19.35
N GLU A 37 -5.36 5.78 19.94
CA GLU A 37 -4.22 5.22 19.20
C GLU A 37 -4.68 4.16 18.19
N SER A 38 -5.62 3.29 18.59
CA SER A 38 -6.21 2.29 17.71
C SER A 38 -6.90 2.93 16.52
N GLN A 39 -7.64 4.03 16.72
CA GLN A 39 -8.28 4.78 15.63
C GLN A 39 -7.24 5.39 14.67
N LYS A 40 -6.17 6.00 15.20
CA LYS A 40 -5.09 6.56 14.38
C LYS A 40 -4.39 5.49 13.54
N PHE A 41 -4.08 4.34 14.14
CA PHE A 41 -3.49 3.23 13.40
C PHE A 41 -4.45 2.64 12.36
N ALA A 42 -5.75 2.56 12.65
CA ALA A 42 -6.75 2.05 11.70
C ALA A 42 -6.92 2.98 10.49
N GLN A 43 -6.95 4.30 10.72
CA GLN A 43 -6.95 5.28 9.63
C GLN A 43 -5.70 5.17 8.76
N ARG A 44 -4.53 5.05 9.39
CA ARG A 44 -3.25 4.86 8.68
C ARG A 44 -3.22 3.55 7.89
N GLU A 45 -3.75 2.47 8.45
CA GLU A 45 -3.85 1.17 7.77
C GLU A 45 -4.73 1.26 6.53
N SER A 46 -5.92 1.86 6.66
CA SER A 46 -6.84 2.09 5.54
C SER A 46 -6.20 2.90 4.43
N MET A 47 -5.56 4.02 4.76
CA MET A 47 -4.90 4.89 3.78
C MET A 47 -3.76 4.17 3.04
N LEU A 48 -2.85 3.52 3.77
CA LEU A 48 -1.73 2.80 3.16
C LEU A 48 -2.20 1.61 2.32
N TYR A 49 -3.27 0.94 2.75
CA TYR A 49 -3.83 -0.19 2.01
C TYR A 49 -4.51 0.27 0.73
N GLN A 50 -5.25 1.38 0.75
CA GLN A 50 -5.83 1.97 -0.45
C GLN A 50 -4.74 2.35 -1.47
N MET A 51 -3.70 3.07 -1.03
CA MET A 51 -2.57 3.44 -1.90
C MET A 51 -1.86 2.22 -2.47
N TYR A 52 -1.68 1.16 -1.68
CA TYR A 52 -1.11 -0.11 -2.14
C TYR A 52 -1.93 -0.71 -3.28
N LEU A 53 -3.27 -0.75 -3.14
CA LEU A 53 -4.16 -1.31 -4.15
C LEU A 53 -4.11 -0.48 -5.44
N GLU A 54 -4.12 0.85 -5.33
CA GLU A 54 -4.04 1.76 -6.47
C GLU A 54 -2.70 1.61 -7.23
N CYS A 55 -1.57 1.66 -6.52
CA CYS A 55 -0.25 1.47 -7.14
C CYS A 55 -0.15 0.11 -7.82
N ARG A 56 -0.64 -0.95 -7.17
CA ARG A 56 -0.63 -2.30 -7.75
C ARG A 56 -1.52 -2.41 -8.99
N ALA A 57 -2.71 -1.84 -8.97
CA ALA A 57 -3.65 -1.87 -10.08
C ALA A 57 -3.10 -1.08 -11.28
N THR A 58 -2.63 0.15 -11.05
CA THR A 58 -2.01 0.99 -12.06
C THR A 58 -0.76 0.34 -12.66
N GLY A 59 0.11 -0.21 -11.80
CA GLY A 59 1.33 -0.88 -12.24
C GLY A 59 1.06 -2.07 -13.17
N ARG A 60 0.06 -2.90 -12.84
CA ARG A 60 -0.38 -4.02 -13.69
C ARG A 60 -0.98 -3.54 -14.99
N HIS A 61 -1.90 -2.57 -14.92
CA HIS A 61 -2.55 -2.02 -16.10
C HIS A 61 -1.53 -1.48 -17.13
N LEU A 62 -0.51 -0.77 -16.65
CA LEU A 62 0.54 -0.21 -17.50
C LEU A 62 1.44 -1.28 -18.14
N GLN A 63 1.71 -2.39 -17.43
CA GLN A 63 2.46 -3.53 -17.99
C GLN A 63 1.64 -4.36 -18.98
N GLU A 64 0.34 -4.49 -18.75
CA GLU A 64 -0.61 -5.20 -19.62
C GLU A 64 -0.96 -4.41 -20.88
N SER A 65 -0.84 -3.07 -20.86
CA SER A 65 -1.09 -2.19 -22.00
C SER A 65 0.01 -2.22 -23.08
N ARG A 66 0.85 -3.25 -23.08
CA ARG A 66 1.86 -3.47 -24.11
C ARG A 66 1.20 -4.11 -25.35
N PRO A 67 1.36 -3.54 -26.55
CA PRO A 67 0.89 -4.18 -27.78
C PRO A 67 1.63 -5.50 -28.06
#